data_AF-A0A6L6CYG2-F1
#
_entry.id   AF-A0A6L6CYG2-F1
#
_cell.length_a   1.000
_cell.length_b   1.000
_cell.length_c   1.000
_cell.angle_alpha   90.00
_cell.angle_beta   90.00
_cell.angle_gamma   90.00
#
_symmetry.space_group_name_H-M   'P 1'
#
loop_
_entity.id
_entity.type
_entity.pdbx_description
1 polymer ?
#
loop_
_entity_poly.entity_id
_entity_poly.type
_entity_poly.pdbx_seq_one_letter_code
_entity_poly.pdbx_strand_id
1 'polypeptide(L)'
;RYTNDWNVAINARQFGGIRGDLNSVMNDLRPASGGPRLSNFIPEDTLDTTDVVDKFASMKFGDTTVEFHHGKGETDDHLWSWFPKQKWVATGDFVIWNFPNAGNPQKVQRFPIEWAEALRAIIAKEPELLLPAHGLPIAGKERIARVLDEIASALEYLVKSTVEMMNAGETLNTIIHSVKVPEATLGKPYLRPLYDEPEFVVRGIWRQFGGWWDGAPSRLKPATDESLGLELATLAGGAEVLMARAKDLAASGDLRLACHLADFAGWAAPDEPNIHRDRAEIYETRRKSESSLMAKGIFKGASRESEAVIKAALGE
;
A
#
# COMPACT_ATOMS: atom_id res chain seq x y z
N ARG A 1 5.90 -19.12 8.41
CA ARG A 1 5.13 -19.36 9.66
C ARG A 1 5.46 -18.38 10.79
N TYR A 2 6.72 -17.95 10.98
CA TYR A 2 7.11 -17.00 12.06
C TYR A 2 6.37 -15.65 12.08
N THR A 3 5.80 -15.20 10.95
CA THR A 3 5.11 -13.91 10.83
C THR A 3 3.59 -14.05 10.82
N ASN A 4 3.03 -15.16 11.33
CA ASN A 4 1.59 -15.41 11.29
C ASN A 4 0.77 -14.27 11.90
N ASP A 5 1.00 -13.99 13.17
CA ASP A 5 0.22 -13.00 13.93
C ASP A 5 0.47 -11.59 13.40
N TRP A 6 1.70 -11.32 12.96
CA TRP A 6 2.04 -10.07 12.26
C TRP A 6 1.21 -9.91 10.98
N ASN A 7 1.15 -10.95 10.15
CA ASN A 7 0.38 -10.93 8.91
C ASN A 7 -1.13 -10.82 9.18
N VAL A 8 -1.66 -11.46 10.23
CA VAL A 8 -3.06 -11.28 10.65
C VAL A 8 -3.31 -9.83 11.07
N ALA A 9 -2.42 -9.24 11.88
CA ALA A 9 -2.55 -7.88 12.39
C ALA A 9 -2.51 -6.82 11.26
N ILE A 10 -1.55 -6.90 10.34
CA ILE A 10 -1.45 -5.94 9.22
C ILE A 10 -2.67 -6.05 8.30
N ASN A 11 -3.20 -7.25 8.04
CA ASN A 11 -4.40 -7.41 7.21
C ASN A 11 -5.65 -6.88 7.93
N ALA A 12 -5.77 -7.07 9.24
CA ALA A 12 -6.85 -6.47 10.02
C ALA A 12 -6.78 -4.93 10.01
N ARG A 13 -5.59 -4.34 10.05
CA ARG A 13 -5.39 -2.89 9.90
C ARG A 13 -5.76 -2.40 8.50
N GLN A 14 -5.34 -3.12 7.48
CA GLN A 14 -5.56 -2.78 6.08
C GLN A 14 -7.04 -2.92 5.66
N PHE A 15 -7.72 -3.98 6.10
CA PHE A 15 -9.05 -4.36 5.58
C PHE A 15 -10.15 -4.47 6.66
N GLY A 16 -9.80 -4.68 7.94
CA GLY A 16 -10.74 -5.01 9.01
C GLY A 16 -11.71 -3.89 9.43
N GLY A 17 -11.68 -2.72 8.79
CA GLY A 17 -12.62 -1.61 9.03
C GLY A 17 -13.36 -1.12 7.81
N ILE A 18 -13.16 -1.78 6.67
CA ILE A 18 -13.75 -1.39 5.41
C ILE A 18 -14.94 -2.31 5.19
N ARG A 19 -16.16 -1.83 5.45
CA ARG A 19 -17.33 -2.46 4.82
C ARG A 19 -17.12 -2.31 3.32
N GLY A 20 -17.18 -3.43 2.59
CA GLY A 20 -16.93 -3.44 1.16
C GLY A 20 -17.83 -2.45 0.43
N ASP A 21 -17.30 -1.27 0.13
CA ASP A 21 -17.84 -0.38 -0.90
C ASP A 21 -17.61 -0.98 -2.30
N LEU A 22 -16.86 -2.09 -2.37
CA LEU A 22 -16.74 -2.99 -3.51
C LEU A 22 -17.34 -4.33 -3.10
N ASN A 23 -18.53 -4.65 -3.64
CA ASN A 23 -19.17 -5.98 -3.56
C ASN A 23 -18.34 -7.04 -4.31
N SER A 24 -17.10 -7.29 -3.88
CA SER A 24 -16.25 -8.36 -4.40
C SER A 24 -15.92 -9.32 -3.28
N VAL A 25 -16.36 -10.56 -3.46
CA VAL A 25 -16.22 -11.69 -2.52
C VAL A 25 -14.75 -12.02 -2.21
N MET A 26 -13.81 -11.50 -3.01
CA MET A 26 -12.37 -11.67 -2.84
C MET A 26 -11.73 -10.67 -1.84
N ASN A 27 -12.43 -9.60 -1.44
CA ASN A 27 -11.90 -8.56 -0.54
C ASN A 27 -12.48 -8.62 0.88
N ASP A 28 -13.41 -9.55 1.18
CA ASP A 28 -13.94 -9.71 2.52
C ASP A 28 -13.06 -10.68 3.33
N LEU A 29 -11.89 -10.21 3.77
CA LEU A 29 -11.10 -10.90 4.80
C LEU A 29 -11.73 -10.77 6.20
N ARG A 30 -12.91 -10.12 6.33
CA ARG A 30 -13.70 -10.28 7.53
C ARG A 30 -14.36 -11.64 7.44
N PRO A 31 -14.33 -12.45 8.50
CA PRO A 31 -15.21 -13.61 8.55
C PRO A 31 -16.63 -13.11 8.27
N ALA A 32 -17.36 -13.80 7.39
CA ALA A 32 -18.81 -13.65 7.31
C ALA A 32 -19.35 -13.64 8.75
N SER A 33 -20.30 -12.76 9.08
CA SER A 33 -20.79 -12.61 10.45
C SER A 33 -21.00 -13.97 11.14
N GLY A 34 -20.16 -14.29 12.15
CA GLY A 34 -20.13 -15.58 12.84
C GLY A 34 -19.01 -16.55 12.45
N GLY A 35 -18.15 -16.21 11.49
CA GLY A 35 -16.99 -17.03 11.09
C GLY A 35 -15.81 -16.90 12.07
N PRO A 36 -14.96 -17.94 12.19
CA PRO A 36 -13.81 -17.91 13.07
C PRO A 36 -12.87 -16.76 12.66
N ARG A 37 -12.31 -16.04 13.63
CA ARG A 37 -11.14 -15.18 13.37
C ARG A 37 -10.07 -16.06 12.73
N LEU A 38 -9.48 -15.62 11.61
CA LEU A 38 -8.35 -16.31 11.00
C LEU A 38 -7.23 -16.42 12.06
N SER A 39 -7.11 -17.60 12.68
CA SER A 39 -6.03 -17.90 13.62
C SER A 39 -4.72 -18.09 12.87
N ASN A 40 -4.80 -18.62 11.63
CA ASN A 40 -3.67 -18.80 10.74
C ASN A 40 -3.85 -17.93 9.48
N PHE A 41 -2.81 -17.16 9.14
CA PHE A 41 -2.78 -16.32 7.94
C PHE A 41 -2.75 -17.15 6.65
N ILE A 42 -2.01 -18.25 6.66
CA ILE A 42 -2.03 -19.28 5.61
C ILE A 42 -2.80 -20.47 6.18
N PRO A 43 -3.94 -20.88 5.58
CA PRO A 43 -4.67 -22.06 6.01
C PRO A 43 -3.79 -23.32 6.04
N GLU A 44 -3.99 -24.18 7.04
CA GLU A 44 -3.16 -25.39 7.23
C GLU A 44 -3.31 -26.42 6.09
N ASP A 45 -4.42 -26.36 5.37
CA ASP A 45 -4.74 -27.19 4.21
C ASP A 45 -4.30 -26.56 2.87
N THR A 46 -3.56 -25.44 2.91
CA THR A 46 -2.91 -24.89 1.72
C THR A 46 -1.94 -25.92 1.15
N LEU A 47 -2.15 -26.32 -0.11
CA LEU A 47 -1.32 -27.30 -0.79
C LEU A 47 0.05 -26.72 -1.13
N ASP A 48 1.09 -27.54 -0.96
CA ASP A 48 2.43 -27.23 -1.45
C ASP A 48 2.47 -27.27 -2.99
N THR A 49 3.32 -26.44 -3.60
CA THR A 49 3.57 -26.47 -5.04
C THR A 49 4.32 -27.75 -5.43
N THR A 50 3.85 -28.45 -6.46
CA THR A 50 4.54 -29.63 -7.03
C THR A 50 5.66 -29.27 -8.00
N ASP A 51 5.51 -28.13 -8.67
CA ASP A 51 6.40 -27.65 -9.72
C ASP A 51 6.79 -26.20 -9.43
N VAL A 52 8.07 -25.89 -9.66
CA VAL A 52 8.63 -24.55 -9.47
C VAL A 52 9.18 -24.04 -10.79
N VAL A 53 8.82 -22.83 -11.16
CA VAL A 53 9.37 -22.13 -12.32
C VAL A 53 10.45 -21.19 -11.82
N ASP A 54 11.68 -21.34 -12.28
CA ASP A 54 12.75 -20.36 -12.05
C ASP A 54 12.51 -19.15 -12.96
N LYS A 55 13.12 -19.08 -14.15
CA LYS A 55 12.88 -17.95 -15.08
C LYS A 55 11.73 -18.20 -16.06
N PHE A 56 11.65 -19.42 -16.56
CA PHE A 56 10.73 -19.81 -17.63
C PHE A 56 10.43 -21.30 -17.58
N ALA A 57 9.18 -21.65 -17.88
CA ALA A 57 8.78 -23.03 -18.16
C ALA A 57 7.76 -23.06 -19.30
N SER A 58 7.82 -24.09 -20.13
CA SER A 58 6.76 -24.39 -21.10
C SER A 58 6.15 -25.74 -20.75
N MET A 59 4.85 -25.74 -20.49
CA MET A 59 4.12 -26.92 -20.06
C MET A 59 2.92 -27.17 -20.96
N LYS A 60 2.55 -28.44 -21.12
CA LYS A 60 1.41 -28.85 -21.94
C LYS A 60 0.28 -29.36 -21.05
N PHE A 61 -0.91 -28.76 -21.17
CA PHE A 61 -2.13 -29.17 -20.49
C PHE A 61 -3.16 -29.61 -21.54
N GLY A 62 -3.32 -30.93 -21.70
CA GLY A 62 -4.07 -31.49 -22.83
C GLY A 62 -3.38 -31.13 -24.16
N ASP A 63 -4.06 -30.34 -25.00
CA ASP A 63 -3.52 -29.81 -26.26
C ASP A 63 -3.08 -28.35 -26.19
N THR A 64 -3.18 -27.72 -25.03
CA THR A 64 -2.78 -26.32 -24.82
C THR A 64 -1.36 -26.26 -24.29
N THR A 65 -0.49 -25.51 -24.98
CA THR A 65 0.83 -25.14 -24.47
C THR A 65 0.71 -23.82 -23.72
N VAL A 66 1.24 -23.77 -22.51
CA VAL A 66 1.32 -22.57 -21.68
C VAL A 66 2.78 -22.30 -21.37
N GLU A 67 3.22 -21.08 -21.64
CA GLU A 67 4.52 -20.56 -21.25
C GLU A 67 4.37 -19.78 -19.94
N PHE A 68 5.04 -20.20 -18.88
CA PHE A 68 5.16 -19.46 -17.63
C PHE A 68 6.44 -18.66 -17.64
N HIS A 69 6.33 -17.36 -17.40
CA HIS A 69 7.45 -16.42 -17.33
C HIS A 69 7.48 -15.84 -15.92
N HIS A 70 8.60 -16.00 -15.23
CA HIS A 70 8.82 -15.35 -13.95
C HIS A 70 9.18 -13.89 -14.16
N GLY A 71 8.60 -13.04 -13.32
CA GLY A 71 8.94 -11.63 -13.23
C GLY A 71 8.69 -11.18 -11.81
N LYS A 72 9.55 -10.35 -11.25
CA LYS A 72 9.26 -9.76 -9.94
C LYS A 72 8.28 -8.61 -10.10
N GLY A 73 7.34 -8.47 -9.16
CA GLY A 73 6.32 -7.42 -9.19
C GLY A 73 5.81 -7.12 -7.79
N GLU A 74 4.56 -7.49 -7.52
CA GLU A 74 3.95 -7.45 -6.18
C GLU A 74 4.72 -8.35 -5.19
N THR A 75 5.15 -9.52 -5.65
CA THR A 75 6.01 -10.46 -4.92
C THR A 75 7.28 -10.78 -5.72
N ASP A 76 8.23 -11.46 -5.09
CA ASP A 76 9.47 -11.93 -5.71
C ASP A 76 9.32 -13.25 -6.49
N ASP A 77 8.17 -13.92 -6.39
CA ASP A 77 7.83 -15.21 -7.00
C ASP A 77 6.70 -15.13 -8.05
N HIS A 78 6.38 -13.93 -8.52
CA HIS A 78 5.25 -13.69 -9.41
C HIS A 78 5.46 -14.27 -10.83
N LEU A 79 4.40 -14.81 -11.44
CA LEU A 79 4.40 -15.37 -12.79
C LEU A 79 3.37 -14.66 -13.67
N TRP A 80 3.68 -14.52 -14.96
CA TRP A 80 2.68 -14.31 -16.01
C TRP A 80 2.71 -15.47 -17.00
N SER A 81 1.53 -15.83 -17.51
CA SER A 81 1.35 -17.00 -18.38
C SER A 81 0.96 -16.57 -19.79
N TRP A 82 1.65 -17.10 -20.80
CA TRP A 82 1.40 -16.85 -22.21
C TRP A 82 0.85 -18.10 -22.89
N PHE A 83 -0.16 -17.91 -23.72
CA PHE A 83 -0.83 -18.98 -24.47
C PHE A 83 -0.56 -18.75 -25.97
N PRO A 84 0.51 -19.31 -26.55
CA PRO A 84 1.01 -18.91 -27.86
C PRO A 84 0.00 -19.10 -28.99
N LYS A 85 -0.76 -20.21 -28.96
CA LYS A 85 -1.74 -20.55 -30.00
C LYS A 85 -2.92 -19.55 -30.01
N GLN A 86 -3.38 -19.13 -28.83
CA GLN A 86 -4.52 -18.23 -28.67
C GLN A 86 -4.11 -16.75 -28.65
N LYS A 87 -2.83 -16.48 -28.43
CA LYS A 87 -2.28 -15.16 -28.12
C LYS A 87 -2.93 -14.50 -26.91
N TRP A 88 -3.17 -15.29 -25.87
CA TRP A 88 -3.70 -14.79 -24.60
C TRP A 88 -2.58 -14.65 -23.58
N VAL A 89 -2.71 -13.68 -22.68
CA VAL A 89 -1.82 -13.54 -21.53
C VAL A 89 -2.65 -13.48 -20.24
N ALA A 90 -2.28 -14.32 -19.26
CA ALA A 90 -2.74 -14.18 -17.88
C ALA A 90 -1.66 -13.48 -17.07
N THR A 91 -1.98 -12.31 -16.50
CA THR A 91 -0.98 -11.39 -15.94
C THR A 91 -0.88 -11.39 -14.43
N GLY A 92 -1.65 -12.24 -13.73
CA GLY A 92 -1.69 -12.19 -12.28
C GLY A 92 -2.01 -10.77 -11.79
N ASP A 93 -1.24 -10.31 -10.80
CA ASP A 93 -1.35 -8.97 -10.23
C ASP A 93 -0.50 -7.92 -10.94
N PHE A 94 0.13 -8.24 -12.08
CA PHE A 94 0.85 -7.23 -12.86
C PHE A 94 -0.10 -6.14 -13.40
N VAL A 95 -1.40 -6.46 -13.48
CA VAL A 95 -2.49 -5.55 -13.84
C VAL A 95 -3.67 -5.77 -12.89
N ILE A 96 -4.07 -4.72 -12.15
CA ILE A 96 -5.16 -4.78 -11.15
C ILE A 96 -6.25 -3.71 -11.34
N TRP A 97 -6.27 -3.02 -12.48
CA TRP A 97 -7.18 -1.89 -12.77
C TRP A 97 -7.13 -0.74 -11.74
N ASN A 98 -6.00 -0.61 -11.05
CA ASN A 98 -5.66 0.48 -10.14
C ASN A 98 -4.16 0.76 -10.28
N PHE A 99 -3.69 1.85 -9.68
CA PHE A 99 -2.25 2.11 -9.57
C PHE A 99 -1.55 0.87 -8.99
N PRO A 100 -0.43 0.39 -9.58
CA PRO A 100 0.23 -0.84 -9.15
C PRO A 100 0.54 -0.80 -7.66
N ASN A 101 0.29 -1.91 -6.98
CA ASN A 101 0.65 -2.07 -5.58
C ASN A 101 2.17 -2.27 -5.47
N ALA A 102 2.99 -1.30 -5.88
CA ALA A 102 4.46 -1.44 -5.92
C ALA A 102 5.15 -0.81 -4.70
N GLY A 103 4.37 -0.29 -3.74
CA GLY A 103 4.87 0.49 -2.62
C GLY A 103 4.27 0.16 -1.26
N ASN A 104 3.46 -0.90 -1.18
CA ASN A 104 2.61 -1.17 -0.02
C ASN A 104 3.29 -0.90 1.34
N PRO A 105 2.76 0.03 2.16
CA PRO A 105 3.43 0.50 3.38
C PRO A 105 3.51 -0.56 4.49
N GLN A 106 2.78 -1.67 4.39
CA GLN A 106 2.69 -2.70 5.43
C GLN A 106 3.27 -4.05 5.03
N LYS A 107 3.77 -4.19 3.80
CA LYS A 107 4.20 -5.49 3.25
C LYS A 107 5.71 -5.50 2.97
N VAL A 108 6.18 -6.66 2.53
CA VAL A 108 7.56 -6.87 2.09
C VAL A 108 7.89 -6.02 0.86
N GLN A 109 9.19 -5.94 0.53
CA GLN A 109 9.69 -5.19 -0.62
C GLN A 109 8.99 -5.66 -1.90
N ARG A 110 8.70 -4.69 -2.79
CA ARG A 110 8.11 -4.91 -4.11
C ARG A 110 9.02 -4.32 -5.18
N PHE A 111 8.77 -4.66 -6.44
CA PHE A 111 9.79 -4.58 -7.48
C PHE A 111 9.34 -3.73 -8.67
N PRO A 112 9.24 -2.39 -8.54
CA PRO A 112 8.70 -1.53 -9.61
C PRO A 112 9.54 -1.56 -10.90
N ILE A 113 10.85 -1.83 -10.80
CA ILE A 113 11.76 -1.93 -11.96
C ILE A 113 11.43 -3.18 -12.76
N GLU A 114 11.51 -4.34 -12.10
CA GLU A 114 11.24 -5.63 -12.71
C GLU A 114 9.77 -5.77 -13.14
N TRP A 115 8.85 -5.11 -12.44
CA TRP A 115 7.44 -5.03 -12.83
C TRP A 115 7.30 -4.33 -14.18
N ALA A 116 7.93 -3.17 -14.37
CA ALA A 116 7.92 -2.48 -15.65
C ALA A 116 8.54 -3.36 -16.75
N GLU A 117 9.67 -4.02 -16.50
CA GLU A 117 10.30 -4.95 -17.43
C GLU A 117 9.37 -6.11 -17.84
N ALA A 118 8.64 -6.70 -16.89
CA ALA A 118 7.67 -7.75 -17.16
C ALA A 118 6.53 -7.25 -18.05
N LEU A 119 6.01 -6.04 -17.80
CA LEU A 119 4.99 -5.40 -18.65
C LEU A 119 5.53 -5.17 -20.07
N ARG A 120 6.77 -4.70 -20.23
CA ARG A 120 7.41 -4.56 -21.54
C ARG A 120 7.54 -5.91 -22.27
N ALA A 121 7.92 -6.96 -21.55
CA ALA A 121 8.02 -8.32 -22.10
C ALA A 121 6.64 -8.86 -22.56
N ILE A 122 5.58 -8.58 -21.82
CA ILE A 122 4.21 -8.94 -22.21
C ILE A 122 3.79 -8.19 -23.47
N ILE A 123 4.07 -6.88 -23.58
CA ILE A 123 3.79 -6.09 -24.79
C ILE A 123 4.45 -6.73 -26.01
N ALA A 124 5.71 -7.18 -25.88
CA ALA A 124 6.48 -7.78 -26.96
C ALA A 124 5.91 -9.14 -27.45
N LYS A 125 5.07 -9.82 -26.66
CA LYS A 125 4.34 -11.02 -27.09
C LYS A 125 3.14 -10.71 -27.99
N GLU A 126 2.76 -9.44 -28.07
CA GLU A 126 1.63 -8.96 -28.87
C GLU A 126 0.29 -9.68 -28.54
N PRO A 127 -0.12 -9.73 -27.26
CA PRO A 127 -1.35 -10.42 -26.86
C PRO A 127 -2.58 -9.84 -27.56
N GLU A 128 -3.54 -10.70 -27.90
CA GLU A 128 -4.85 -10.31 -28.42
C GLU A 128 -5.91 -10.27 -27.32
N LEU A 129 -5.66 -10.95 -26.20
CA LEU A 129 -6.48 -10.91 -24.98
C LEU A 129 -5.59 -10.93 -23.73
N LEU A 130 -5.82 -9.99 -22.81
CA LEU A 130 -5.20 -9.96 -21.49
C LEU A 130 -6.22 -10.30 -20.41
N LEU A 131 -5.85 -11.22 -19.53
CA LEU A 131 -6.63 -11.72 -18.40
C LEU A 131 -5.89 -11.33 -17.10
N PRO A 132 -6.34 -10.29 -16.37
CA PRO A 132 -5.76 -9.94 -15.08
C PRO A 132 -6.34 -10.83 -13.96
N ALA A 133 -5.64 -10.92 -12.82
CA ALA A 133 -6.22 -11.53 -11.62
C ALA A 133 -7.38 -10.68 -11.05
N HIS A 134 -7.32 -9.37 -11.27
CA HIS A 134 -8.32 -8.42 -10.79
C HIS A 134 -8.84 -7.51 -11.92
N GLY A 135 -10.15 -7.30 -11.95
CA GLY A 135 -10.81 -6.41 -12.91
C GLY A 135 -11.17 -7.09 -14.24
N LEU A 136 -11.38 -6.29 -15.28
CA LEU A 136 -11.92 -6.76 -16.55
C LEU A 136 -10.83 -7.24 -17.52
N PRO A 137 -11.08 -8.28 -18.33
CA PRO A 137 -10.24 -8.61 -19.48
C PRO A 137 -10.09 -7.44 -20.46
N ILE A 138 -8.93 -7.35 -21.10
CA ILE A 138 -8.66 -6.34 -22.14
C ILE A 138 -8.45 -7.06 -23.46
N ALA A 139 -9.29 -6.79 -24.45
CA ALA A 139 -9.16 -7.34 -25.80
C ALA A 139 -8.56 -6.31 -26.76
N GLY A 140 -7.76 -6.79 -27.72
CA GLY A 140 -7.16 -6.02 -28.79
C GLY A 140 -5.71 -5.60 -28.48
N LYS A 141 -4.80 -6.02 -29.36
CA LYS A 141 -3.34 -5.80 -29.25
C LYS A 141 -2.96 -4.36 -28.92
N GLU A 142 -3.49 -3.38 -29.65
CA GLU A 142 -3.18 -1.97 -29.46
C GLU A 142 -3.66 -1.42 -28.12
N ARG A 143 -4.83 -1.88 -27.65
CA ARG A 143 -5.38 -1.48 -26.36
C ARG A 143 -4.57 -2.06 -25.22
N ILE A 144 -4.23 -3.34 -25.31
CA ILE A 144 -3.39 -4.01 -24.32
C ILE A 144 -2.02 -3.33 -24.26
N ALA A 145 -1.36 -3.14 -25.41
CA ALA A 145 -0.05 -2.49 -25.48
C ALA A 145 -0.06 -1.10 -24.82
N ARG A 146 -1.08 -0.27 -25.09
CA ARG A 146 -1.24 1.05 -24.47
C ARG A 146 -1.38 0.98 -22.95
N VAL A 147 -2.25 0.11 -22.44
CA VAL A 147 -2.47 0.00 -20.99
C VAL A 147 -1.19 -0.43 -20.28
N LEU A 148 -0.50 -1.44 -20.79
CA LEU A 148 0.74 -1.94 -20.20
C LEU A 148 1.88 -0.93 -20.31
N ASP A 149 1.99 -0.24 -21.45
CA ASP A 149 3.00 0.80 -21.70
C ASP A 149 2.86 1.95 -20.70
N GLU A 150 1.63 2.40 -20.46
CA GLU A 150 1.38 3.51 -19.54
C GLU A 150 1.61 3.14 -18.08
N ILE A 151 1.28 1.90 -17.69
CA ILE A 151 1.60 1.38 -16.35
C ILE A 151 3.12 1.27 -16.16
N ALA A 152 3.82 0.65 -17.11
CA ALA A 152 5.27 0.52 -17.07
C ALA A 152 5.95 1.89 -17.01
N SER A 153 5.52 2.83 -17.85
CA SER A 153 6.07 4.19 -17.90
C SER A 153 5.86 4.95 -16.59
N ALA A 154 4.74 4.75 -15.90
CA ALA A 154 4.49 5.38 -14.59
C ALA A 154 5.45 4.85 -13.51
N LEU A 155 5.71 3.54 -13.50
CA LEU A 155 6.67 2.91 -12.59
C LEU A 155 8.11 3.34 -12.89
N GLU A 156 8.51 3.30 -14.16
CA GLU A 156 9.83 3.74 -14.64
C GLU A 156 10.08 5.21 -14.27
N TYR A 157 9.07 6.08 -14.44
CA TYR A 157 9.15 7.49 -14.05
C TYR A 157 9.39 7.67 -12.55
N LEU A 158 8.66 6.93 -11.70
CA LEU A 158 8.82 7.00 -10.25
C LEU A 158 10.19 6.51 -9.81
N VAL A 159 10.68 5.39 -10.36
CA VAL A 159 12.03 4.86 -10.12
C VAL A 159 13.07 5.91 -10.51
N LYS A 160 13.02 6.38 -11.75
CA LYS A 160 14.00 7.34 -12.29
C LYS A 160 14.05 8.61 -11.44
N SER A 161 12.90 9.25 -11.23
CA SER A 161 12.83 10.53 -10.51
C SER A 161 13.29 10.41 -9.06
N THR A 162 12.92 9.30 -8.40
CA THR A 162 13.36 9.02 -7.02
C THR A 162 14.87 8.84 -6.95
N VAL A 163 15.43 7.97 -7.80
CA VAL A 163 16.87 7.66 -7.81
C VAL A 163 17.70 8.88 -8.23
N GLU A 164 17.22 9.70 -9.18
CA GLU A 164 17.88 10.95 -9.55
C GLU A 164 18.00 11.91 -8.35
N MET A 165 16.94 12.08 -7.56
CA MET A 165 17.00 12.91 -6.36
C MET A 165 17.87 12.30 -5.25
N MET A 166 17.83 10.97 -5.08
CA MET A 166 18.74 10.28 -4.15
C MET A 166 20.21 10.51 -4.51
N ASN A 167 20.56 10.40 -5.79
CA ASN A 167 21.90 10.67 -6.30
C ASN A 167 22.31 12.14 -6.13
N ALA A 168 21.34 13.06 -6.10
CA ALA A 168 21.56 14.47 -5.77
C ALA A 168 21.74 14.74 -4.26
N GLY A 169 21.63 13.73 -3.41
CA GLY A 169 21.78 13.85 -1.96
C GLY A 169 20.52 14.31 -1.23
N GLU A 170 19.36 14.25 -1.87
CA GLU A 170 18.09 14.67 -1.26
C GLU A 170 17.62 13.72 -0.15
N THR A 171 16.93 14.28 0.85
CA THR A 171 16.30 13.49 1.91
C THR A 171 15.01 12.84 1.42
N LEU A 172 14.60 11.72 2.03
CA LEU A 172 13.33 11.07 1.70
C LEU A 172 12.15 12.05 1.85
N ASN A 173 12.20 12.92 2.87
CA ASN A 173 11.16 13.92 3.10
C ASN A 173 11.03 14.87 1.90
N THR A 174 12.13 15.36 1.34
CA THR A 174 12.09 16.16 0.11
C THR A 174 11.46 15.36 -1.04
N ILE A 175 11.95 14.13 -1.25
CA ILE A 175 11.57 13.30 -2.40
C ILE A 175 10.06 13.00 -2.42
N ILE A 176 9.47 12.57 -1.30
CA ILE A 176 8.03 12.24 -1.24
C ILE A 176 7.12 13.45 -1.54
N HIS A 177 7.62 14.66 -1.29
CA HIS A 177 6.91 15.90 -1.56
C HIS A 177 7.16 16.43 -2.98
N SER A 178 8.27 16.06 -3.63
CA SER A 178 8.64 16.51 -4.98
C SER A 178 8.22 15.56 -6.09
N VAL A 179 8.42 14.24 -5.93
CA VAL A 179 8.14 13.25 -6.99
C VAL A 179 6.64 12.98 -7.07
N LYS A 180 6.01 13.34 -8.19
CA LYS A 180 4.57 13.21 -8.42
C LYS A 180 4.27 12.68 -9.82
N VAL A 181 3.35 11.72 -9.92
CA VAL A 181 2.79 11.28 -11.21
C VAL A 181 1.79 12.33 -11.68
N PRO A 182 1.78 12.72 -12.98
CA PRO A 182 0.82 13.69 -13.50
C PRO A 182 -0.65 13.27 -13.29
N GLU A 183 -1.51 14.23 -12.96
CA GLU A 183 -2.95 13.96 -12.72
C GLU A 183 -3.65 13.35 -13.94
N ALA A 184 -3.25 13.75 -15.15
CA ALA A 184 -3.77 13.15 -16.39
C ALA A 184 -3.46 11.65 -16.50
N THR A 185 -2.36 11.19 -15.91
CA THR A 185 -2.01 9.76 -15.81
C THR A 185 -2.83 9.07 -14.73
N LEU A 186 -2.95 9.69 -13.55
CA LEU A 186 -3.72 9.14 -12.42
C LEU A 186 -5.23 9.12 -12.66
N GLY A 187 -5.76 9.99 -13.52
CA GLY A 187 -7.17 9.99 -13.90
C GLY A 187 -7.60 8.78 -14.75
N LYS A 188 -6.65 8.07 -15.35
CA LYS A 188 -6.92 6.91 -16.22
C LYS A 188 -7.48 5.74 -15.40
N PRO A 189 -8.51 5.03 -15.88
CA PRO A 189 -9.21 4.02 -15.08
C PRO A 189 -8.33 2.95 -14.44
N TYR A 190 -7.23 2.56 -15.10
CA TYR A 190 -6.29 1.53 -14.66
C TYR A 190 -5.07 2.07 -13.89
N LEU A 191 -5.01 3.38 -13.61
CA LEU A 191 -3.92 4.02 -12.85
C LEU A 191 -4.43 4.91 -11.70
N ARG A 192 -5.74 4.84 -11.37
CA ARG A 192 -6.26 5.57 -10.22
C ARG A 192 -5.66 5.05 -8.92
N PRO A 193 -5.25 5.92 -7.99
CA PRO A 193 -4.69 5.52 -6.71
C PRO A 193 -5.80 5.17 -5.70
N LEU A 194 -6.62 4.17 -6.04
CA LEU A 194 -7.71 3.68 -5.17
C LEU A 194 -7.28 2.48 -4.33
N TYR A 195 -6.24 1.76 -4.73
CA TYR A 195 -5.69 0.63 -3.98
C TYR A 195 -4.37 1.01 -3.31
N ASP A 196 -3.30 1.13 -4.09
CA ASP A 196 -2.00 1.72 -3.71
C ASP A 196 -1.85 3.11 -4.38
N GLU A 197 -0.74 3.82 -4.13
CA GLU A 197 -0.51 5.17 -4.63
C GLU A 197 0.98 5.52 -4.88
N PRO A 198 1.28 6.52 -5.74
CA PRO A 198 2.65 6.90 -6.08
C PRO A 198 3.56 7.20 -4.90
N GLU A 199 3.07 7.88 -3.86
CA GLU A 199 3.89 8.24 -2.68
C GLU A 199 4.43 6.98 -1.98
N PHE A 200 3.67 5.89 -1.97
CA PHE A 200 4.09 4.63 -1.37
C PHE A 200 5.15 3.92 -2.22
N VAL A 201 5.03 3.99 -3.54
CA VAL A 201 6.06 3.44 -4.44
C VAL A 201 7.39 4.18 -4.28
N VAL A 202 7.38 5.51 -4.14
CA VAL A 202 8.58 6.31 -3.83
C VAL A 202 9.25 5.82 -2.54
N ARG A 203 8.47 5.57 -1.48
CA ARG A 203 8.99 5.01 -0.22
C ARG A 203 9.57 3.60 -0.41
N GLY A 204 8.92 2.76 -1.23
CA GLY A 204 9.41 1.43 -1.58
C GLY A 204 10.75 1.46 -2.32
N ILE A 205 10.93 2.41 -3.25
CA ILE A 205 12.19 2.62 -3.99
C ILE A 205 13.28 3.11 -3.03
N TRP A 206 12.96 4.06 -2.14
CA TRP A 206 13.90 4.51 -1.11
C TRP A 206 14.35 3.34 -0.24
N ARG A 207 13.41 2.52 0.24
CA ARG A 207 13.74 1.33 1.04
C ARG A 207 14.68 0.38 0.29
N GLN A 208 14.45 0.17 -1.00
CA GLN A 208 15.24 -0.71 -1.85
C GLN A 208 16.70 -0.26 -1.99
N PHE A 209 16.94 1.04 -2.18
CA PHE A 209 18.28 1.57 -2.51
C PHE A 209 18.96 2.35 -1.37
N GLY A 210 18.20 3.08 -0.58
CA GLY A 210 18.67 3.94 0.53
C GLY A 210 18.55 3.29 1.91
N GLY A 211 17.91 2.12 2.01
CA GLY A 211 17.63 1.47 3.28
C GLY A 211 16.49 2.15 4.05
N TRP A 212 16.47 2.01 5.37
CA TRP A 212 15.35 2.46 6.21
C TRP A 212 15.49 3.90 6.73
N TRP A 213 16.71 4.44 6.80
CA TRP A 213 16.96 5.78 7.33
C TRP A 213 16.57 6.84 6.29
N ASP A 214 15.96 7.94 6.70
CA ASP A 214 15.28 8.90 5.82
C ASP A 214 16.10 10.17 5.51
N GLY A 215 17.32 10.26 6.04
CA GLY A 215 18.25 11.38 5.87
C GLY A 215 18.27 12.37 7.04
N ALA A 216 17.35 12.31 8.00
CA ALA A 216 17.37 13.18 9.18
C ALA A 216 18.17 12.52 10.33
N PRO A 217 19.28 13.11 10.82
CA PRO A 217 20.10 12.48 11.86
C PRO A 217 19.36 12.18 13.16
N SER A 218 18.41 13.04 13.56
CA SER A 218 17.57 12.84 14.75
C SER A 218 16.70 11.57 14.67
N ARG A 219 16.46 11.04 13.47
CA ARG A 219 15.65 9.85 13.22
C ARG A 219 16.48 8.57 13.05
N LEU A 220 17.81 8.64 13.15
CA LEU A 220 18.67 7.45 13.10
C LEU A 220 18.58 6.63 14.39
N LYS A 221 18.49 7.32 15.53
CA LYS A 221 18.28 6.74 16.86
C LYS A 221 17.30 7.62 17.64
N PRO A 222 16.01 7.62 17.25
CA PRO A 222 15.04 8.54 17.81
C PRO A 222 14.80 8.27 19.30
N ALA A 223 14.39 9.31 20.03
CA ALA A 223 13.75 9.13 21.33
C ALA A 223 12.44 8.35 21.17
N THR A 224 11.85 7.88 22.27
CA THR A 224 10.51 7.29 22.20
C THR A 224 9.48 8.36 21.84
N ASP A 225 8.40 7.94 21.18
CA ASP A 225 7.31 8.83 20.77
C ASP A 225 6.68 9.53 21.99
N GLU A 226 6.56 8.83 23.14
CA GLU A 226 6.08 9.39 24.40
C GLU A 226 7.01 10.45 24.98
N SER A 227 8.32 10.20 24.95
CA SER A 227 9.31 11.15 25.48
C SER A 227 9.31 12.44 24.66
N LEU A 228 9.27 12.33 23.33
CA LEU A 228 9.21 13.48 22.44
C LEU A 228 7.86 14.21 22.55
N GLY A 229 6.75 13.47 22.59
CA GLY A 229 5.40 14.03 22.75
C GLY A 229 5.26 14.83 24.05
N LEU A 230 5.71 14.28 25.17
CA LEU A 230 5.68 14.95 26.48
C LEU A 230 6.52 16.24 26.51
N GLU A 231 7.73 16.21 25.93
CA GLU A 231 8.58 17.39 25.85
C GLU A 231 7.92 18.49 25.03
N LEU A 232 7.38 18.16 23.86
CA LEU A 232 6.68 19.11 23.00
C LEU A 232 5.41 19.68 23.68
N ALA A 233 4.66 18.84 24.39
CA ALA A 233 3.51 19.27 25.17
C ALA A 233 3.93 20.24 26.27
N THR A 234 5.02 19.95 27.00
CA THR A 234 5.55 20.82 28.05
C THR A 234 5.93 22.19 27.51
N LEU A 235 6.63 22.23 26.36
CA LEU A 235 7.00 23.48 25.68
C LEU A 235 5.78 24.27 25.20
N ALA A 236 4.72 23.59 24.76
CA ALA A 236 3.50 24.21 24.25
C ALA A 236 2.53 24.66 25.37
N GLY A 237 2.73 24.25 26.63
CA GLY A 237 1.83 24.54 27.74
C GLY A 237 0.78 23.45 28.02
N GLY A 238 0.99 22.23 27.53
CA GLY A 238 0.20 21.04 27.82
C GLY A 238 -0.29 20.30 26.57
N ALA A 239 -0.70 19.04 26.74
CA ALA A 239 -1.20 18.19 25.66
C ALA A 239 -2.50 18.75 25.03
N GLU A 240 -3.36 19.38 25.85
CA GLU A 240 -4.58 20.06 25.39
C GLU A 240 -4.29 21.21 24.41
N VAL A 241 -3.16 21.92 24.59
CA VAL A 241 -2.77 23.01 23.67
C VAL A 241 -2.38 22.45 22.31
N LEU A 242 -1.64 21.34 22.30
CA LEU A 242 -1.31 20.63 21.06
C LEU A 242 -2.58 20.11 20.36
N MET A 243 -3.51 19.52 21.11
CA MET A 243 -4.76 19.01 20.56
C MET A 243 -5.66 20.11 20.00
N ALA A 244 -5.80 21.23 20.72
CA ALA A 244 -6.53 22.40 20.23
C ALA A 244 -5.95 22.89 18.89
N ARG A 245 -4.62 22.98 18.78
CA ARG A 245 -3.97 23.35 17.52
C ARG A 245 -4.17 22.30 16.43
N ALA A 246 -4.16 21.02 16.77
CA ALA A 246 -4.43 19.93 15.83
C ALA A 246 -5.84 20.05 15.23
N LYS A 247 -6.84 20.39 16.03
CA LYS A 247 -8.22 20.61 15.58
C LYS A 247 -8.34 21.82 14.67
N ASP A 248 -7.68 22.93 14.98
CA ASP A 248 -7.64 24.11 14.11
C ASP A 248 -7.04 23.77 12.74
N LEU A 249 -5.93 23.04 12.73
CA LEU A 249 -5.28 22.61 11.48
C LEU A 249 -6.19 21.68 10.68
N ALA A 250 -6.85 20.72 11.33
CA ALA A 250 -7.80 19.83 10.69
C ALA A 250 -8.98 20.61 10.09
N ALA A 251 -9.53 21.58 10.81
CA ALA A 251 -10.60 22.45 10.32
C ALA A 251 -10.17 23.32 9.13
N SER A 252 -8.89 23.71 9.07
CA SER A 252 -8.31 24.45 7.95
C SER A 252 -7.85 23.57 6.77
N GLY A 253 -7.92 22.24 6.91
CA GLY A 253 -7.56 21.27 5.87
C GLY A 253 -6.11 20.77 5.90
N ASP A 254 -5.25 21.28 6.78
CA ASP A 254 -3.89 20.75 6.95
C ASP A 254 -3.88 19.48 7.83
N LEU A 255 -4.46 18.42 7.26
CA LEU A 255 -4.67 17.16 7.97
C LEU A 255 -3.36 16.41 8.26
N ARG A 256 -2.31 16.62 7.46
CA ARG A 256 -1.01 15.96 7.69
C ARG A 256 -0.38 16.50 8.97
N LEU A 257 -0.33 17.83 9.13
CA LEU A 257 0.20 18.43 10.36
C LEU A 257 -0.72 18.22 11.55
N ALA A 258 -2.05 18.25 11.35
CA ALA A 258 -3.02 17.94 12.38
C ALA A 258 -2.79 16.55 13.00
N CYS A 259 -2.56 15.52 12.16
CA CYS A 259 -2.28 14.17 12.66
C CYS A 259 -1.00 14.12 13.52
N HIS A 260 0.08 14.81 13.12
CA HIS A 260 1.30 14.87 13.91
C HIS A 260 1.07 15.49 15.29
N LEU A 261 0.37 16.62 15.37
CA LEU A 261 0.09 17.25 16.67
C LEU A 261 -0.87 16.42 17.53
N ALA A 262 -1.85 15.75 16.90
CA ALA A 262 -2.75 14.85 17.61
C ALA A 262 -2.02 13.63 18.17
N ASP A 263 -1.04 13.06 17.46
CA ASP A 263 -0.17 12.00 17.96
C ASP A 263 0.67 12.48 19.14
N PHE A 264 1.35 13.63 19.04
CA PHE A 264 2.13 14.17 20.16
C PHE A 264 1.27 14.42 21.41
N ALA A 265 0.06 14.94 21.25
CA ALA A 265 -0.89 15.12 22.35
C ALA A 265 -1.32 13.78 22.96
N GLY A 266 -1.65 12.78 22.14
CA GLY A 266 -2.02 11.45 22.60
C GLY A 266 -0.89 10.74 23.34
N TRP A 267 0.34 10.84 22.84
CA TRP A 267 1.51 10.24 23.51
C TRP A 267 1.89 10.96 24.81
N ALA A 268 1.67 12.28 24.90
CA ALA A 268 1.90 13.04 26.12
C ALA A 268 0.85 12.77 27.22
N ALA A 269 -0.33 12.29 26.83
CA ALA A 269 -1.47 12.05 27.72
C ALA A 269 -2.22 10.75 27.34
N PRO A 270 -1.55 9.58 27.48
CA PRO A 270 -1.99 8.31 26.89
C PRO A 270 -3.29 7.74 27.49
N ASP A 271 -3.65 8.18 28.69
CA ASP A 271 -4.85 7.72 29.39
C ASP A 271 -5.98 8.77 29.37
N GLU A 272 -5.79 9.91 28.70
CA GLU A 272 -6.77 11.00 28.69
C GLU A 272 -7.86 10.80 27.61
N PRO A 273 -9.09 10.42 27.98
CA PRO A 273 -10.10 10.01 27.01
C PRO A 273 -10.56 11.15 26.09
N ASN A 274 -10.48 12.40 26.53
CA ASN A 274 -10.87 13.55 25.71
C ASN A 274 -9.88 13.81 24.57
N ILE A 275 -8.57 13.72 24.86
CA ILE A 275 -7.51 13.83 23.83
C ILE A 275 -7.66 12.68 22.82
N HIS A 276 -7.89 11.46 23.29
CA HIS A 276 -8.09 10.33 22.38
C HIS A 276 -9.36 10.45 21.53
N ARG A 277 -10.44 11.03 22.07
CA ARG A 277 -11.66 11.34 21.29
C ARG A 277 -11.34 12.28 20.12
N ASP A 278 -10.68 13.40 20.40
CA ASP A 278 -10.31 14.37 19.37
C ASP A 278 -9.32 13.78 18.35
N ARG A 279 -8.31 13.01 18.80
CA ARG A 279 -7.40 12.28 17.90
C ARG A 279 -8.15 11.32 16.97
N ALA A 280 -9.14 10.57 17.50
CA ALA A 280 -9.94 9.66 16.69
C ALA A 280 -10.74 10.38 15.59
N GLU A 281 -11.30 11.55 15.91
CA GLU A 281 -12.03 12.41 14.96
C GLU A 281 -11.12 12.98 13.86
N ILE A 282 -9.91 13.42 14.22
CA ILE A 282 -8.91 13.90 13.26
C ILE A 282 -8.52 12.78 12.30
N TYR A 283 -8.23 11.57 12.80
CA TYR A 283 -7.89 10.44 11.93
C TYR A 283 -9.05 9.96 11.05
N GLU A 284 -10.29 10.04 11.54
CA GLU A 284 -11.46 9.75 10.70
C GLU A 284 -11.64 10.79 9.59
N THR A 285 -11.32 12.06 9.87
CA THR A 285 -11.30 13.12 8.85
C THR A 285 -10.17 12.90 7.85
N ARG A 286 -8.96 12.57 8.31
CA ARG A 286 -7.82 12.17 7.47
C ARG A 286 -8.19 11.01 6.56
N ARG A 287 -8.78 9.95 7.12
CA ARG A 287 -9.25 8.78 6.38
C ARG A 287 -10.22 9.15 5.24
N LYS A 288 -11.19 10.02 5.51
CA LYS A 288 -12.18 10.46 4.51
C LYS A 288 -11.55 11.30 3.39
N SER A 289 -10.44 11.99 3.66
CA SER A 289 -9.72 12.78 2.66
C SER A 289 -8.90 11.94 1.68
N GLU A 290 -8.63 10.67 2.00
CA GLU A 290 -7.80 9.80 1.16
C GLU A 290 -8.60 9.07 0.09
N SER A 291 -7.93 8.72 -1.02
CA SER A 291 -8.48 7.83 -2.04
C SER A 291 -8.09 6.38 -1.80
N SER A 292 -6.80 6.13 -1.51
CA SER A 292 -6.20 4.79 -1.49
C SER A 292 -6.73 3.94 -0.35
N LEU A 293 -6.98 2.66 -0.65
CA LEU A 293 -7.42 1.68 0.34
C LEU A 293 -6.39 1.52 1.46
N MET A 294 -5.10 1.55 1.10
CA MET A 294 -4.00 1.38 2.05
C MET A 294 -3.99 2.52 3.09
N ALA A 295 -4.06 3.78 2.65
CA ALA A 295 -4.07 4.92 3.56
C ALA A 295 -5.32 4.91 4.45
N LYS A 296 -6.50 4.62 3.87
CA LYS A 296 -7.75 4.55 4.61
C LYS A 296 -7.71 3.52 5.74
N GLY A 297 -7.18 2.32 5.46
CA GLY A 297 -7.05 1.27 6.47
C GLY A 297 -6.16 1.70 7.64
N ILE A 298 -4.98 2.25 7.33
CA ILE A 298 -4.02 2.70 8.35
C ILE A 298 -4.60 3.83 9.21
N PHE A 299 -5.20 4.85 8.60
CA PHE A 299 -5.81 5.95 9.36
C PHE A 299 -7.01 5.49 10.19
N LYS A 300 -7.80 4.52 9.71
CA LYS A 300 -8.85 3.92 10.57
C LYS A 300 -8.26 3.13 11.74
N GLY A 301 -7.13 2.46 11.53
CA GLY A 301 -6.37 1.81 12.59
C GLY A 301 -6.02 2.76 13.73
N ALA A 302 -5.41 3.91 13.41
CA ALA A 302 -5.07 4.94 14.40
C ALA A 302 -6.30 5.48 15.16
N SER A 303 -7.42 5.71 14.44
CA SER A 303 -8.71 6.07 15.05
C SER A 303 -9.19 5.00 16.06
N ARG A 304 -9.09 3.71 15.71
CA ARG A 304 -9.50 2.59 16.59
C ARG A 304 -8.62 2.42 17.82
N GLU A 305 -7.32 2.69 17.69
CA GLU A 305 -6.40 2.70 18.83
C GLU A 305 -6.88 3.72 19.87
N SER A 306 -7.26 4.93 19.45
CA SER A 306 -7.86 5.93 20.34
C SER A 306 -9.24 5.51 20.87
N GLU A 307 -10.11 4.92 20.03
CA GLU A 307 -11.43 4.41 20.48
C GLU A 307 -11.29 3.36 21.61
N ALA A 308 -10.22 2.56 21.61
CA ALA A 308 -9.96 1.58 22.66
C ALA A 308 -9.62 2.24 24.01
N VAL A 309 -8.83 3.32 24.01
CA VAL A 309 -8.52 4.10 25.22
C VAL A 309 -9.80 4.71 25.81
N ILE A 310 -10.66 5.27 24.96
CA ILE A 310 -11.94 5.87 25.39
C ILE A 310 -12.83 4.81 26.06
N LYS A 311 -12.93 3.61 25.47
CA LYS A 311 -13.72 2.51 26.04
C LYS A 311 -13.17 2.03 27.37
N ALA A 312 -11.84 1.87 27.47
CA ALA A 312 -11.19 1.50 28.72
C ALA A 312 -11.49 2.51 29.83
N ALA A 313 -11.47 3.82 29.54
CA ALA A 313 -11.84 4.87 30.49
C ALA A 313 -13.33 4.84 30.91
N LEU A 314 -14.20 4.28 30.08
CA LEU A 314 -15.63 4.08 30.36
C LEU A 314 -15.94 2.73 31.04
N GLY A 315 -14.96 1.83 31.16
CA GLY A 315 -15.15 0.48 31.69
C GLY A 315 -15.88 -0.49 30.73
N GLU A 316 -15.82 -0.22 29.42
CA GLU A 316 -16.43 -1.02 28.34
C GLU A 316 -15.48 -2.07 27.72
#